data_AF-A0A1V5T7H7-F1
#
_entry.id   AF-A0A1V5T7H7-F1
#
_cell.length_a   1.000
_cell.length_b   1.000
_cell.length_c   1.000
_cell.angle_alpha   90.00
_cell.angle_beta   90.00
_cell.angle_gamma   90.00
#
_symmetry.space_group_name_H-M   'P 1'
#
loop_
_entity.id
_entity.type
_entity.pdbx_description
1 polymer ?
#
loop_
_entity_poly.entity_id
_entity_poly.type
_entity_poly.pdbx_seq_one_letter_code
_entity_poly.pdbx_strand_id
1 'polypeptide(L)'
;MKKIILALVIALTCVASSFAGEVFAKNGMLMAPGDKAVSIGFEFPVGAIGSYEMVLGKFEVAELPLSYGVKALGGASFWGDGMRWEVGAVGTLHFSWACIDLPENLWWIQNIDTFVGLGFGVVGWNYKQELVDLGWKNQMFPGLWYSGGSTYHFKENLAITFAGGNASFIGLLIKL
;
A
#
# COMPACT_ATOMS: atom_id res chain seq x y z
N MET A 1 2.72 -26.81 16.22
CA MET A 1 4.14 -26.57 15.89
C MET A 1 4.53 -27.12 14.52
N LYS A 2 4.50 -28.44 14.26
CA LYS A 2 4.90 -29.02 12.95
C LYS A 2 4.14 -28.43 11.73
N LYS A 3 2.83 -28.18 11.87
CA LYS A 3 2.00 -27.54 10.82
C LYS A 3 2.34 -26.07 10.57
N ILE A 4 2.77 -25.35 11.62
CA ILE A 4 3.17 -23.94 11.54
C ILE A 4 4.53 -23.84 10.86
N ILE A 5 5.48 -24.72 11.22
CA ILE A 5 6.79 -24.80 10.58
C ILE A 5 6.65 -25.16 9.10
N LEU A 6 5.77 -26.11 8.75
CA LEU A 6 5.52 -26.46 7.36
C LEU A 6 4.91 -25.29 6.57
N ALA A 7 3.94 -24.58 7.15
CA ALA A 7 3.36 -23.39 6.53
C ALA A 7 4.42 -22.28 6.33
N LEU A 8 5.31 -22.08 7.31
CA LEU A 8 6.44 -21.16 7.21
C LEU A 8 7.44 -21.58 6.13
N VAL A 9 7.76 -22.87 6.02
CA VAL A 9 8.66 -23.40 5.00
C VAL A 9 8.06 -23.26 3.61
N ILE A 10 6.77 -23.54 3.44
CA ILE A 10 6.04 -23.31 2.17
C ILE A 10 6.01 -21.82 1.84
N ALA A 11 5.68 -20.95 2.82
CA ALA A 11 5.72 -19.51 2.62
C ALA A 11 7.12 -19.03 2.22
N LEU A 12 8.18 -19.50 2.91
CA LEU A 12 9.57 -19.16 2.60
C LEU A 12 10.03 -19.68 1.24
N THR A 13 9.62 -20.87 0.83
CA THR A 13 9.97 -21.43 -0.49
C THR A 13 9.19 -20.77 -1.62
N CYS A 14 7.91 -20.41 -1.42
CA CYS A 14 7.15 -19.58 -2.34
C CYS A 14 7.72 -18.16 -2.45
N VAL A 15 8.16 -17.58 -1.34
CA VAL A 15 8.84 -16.27 -1.30
C VAL A 15 10.19 -16.36 -2.02
N ALA A 16 11.02 -17.37 -1.72
CA ALA A 16 12.31 -17.60 -2.38
C ALA A 16 12.18 -17.84 -3.90
N SER A 17 11.16 -18.56 -4.36
CA SER A 17 10.88 -18.77 -5.78
C SER A 17 10.27 -17.56 -6.48
N SER A 18 9.68 -16.62 -5.73
CA SER A 18 9.23 -15.31 -6.23
C SER A 18 10.39 -14.31 -6.40
N PHE A 19 11.56 -14.62 -5.84
CA PHE A 19 12.83 -13.94 -6.12
C PHE A 19 13.60 -14.62 -7.26
N ALA A 20 12.93 -15.23 -8.24
CA ALA A 20 13.59 -15.71 -9.45
C ALA A 20 13.54 -14.63 -10.55
N GLY A 21 14.60 -13.80 -10.61
CA GLY A 21 15.23 -13.29 -11.84
C GLY A 21 14.57 -12.22 -12.71
N GLU A 22 13.27 -11.95 -12.62
CA GLU A 22 12.63 -10.99 -13.53
C GLU A 22 12.43 -9.62 -12.89
N VAL A 23 12.91 -8.58 -13.57
CA VAL A 23 12.61 -7.17 -13.26
C VAL A 23 11.38 -6.78 -14.08
N PHE A 24 10.30 -6.39 -13.40
CA PHE A 24 9.00 -6.14 -14.06
C PHE A 24 8.82 -4.69 -14.52
N ALA A 25 9.78 -3.82 -14.19
CA ALA A 25 9.69 -2.40 -14.53
C ALA A 25 9.78 -2.18 -16.05
N LYS A 26 8.95 -1.26 -16.56
CA LYS A 26 8.98 -0.79 -17.95
C LYS A 26 9.43 0.65 -17.97
N ASN A 27 10.55 0.94 -18.65
CA ASN A 27 11.17 2.27 -18.69
C ASN A 27 11.46 2.84 -17.29
N GLY A 28 11.99 2.00 -16.39
CA GLY A 28 12.33 2.39 -15.02
C GLY A 28 11.12 2.67 -14.12
N MET A 29 9.92 2.21 -14.47
CA MET A 29 8.68 2.37 -13.68
C MET A 29 7.98 1.03 -13.48
N LEU A 30 7.50 0.76 -12.27
CA LEU A 30 6.63 -0.40 -11.95
C LEU A 30 5.14 -0.04 -12.03
N MET A 31 4.84 1.22 -11.70
CA MET A 31 3.55 1.88 -11.86
C MET A 31 3.68 2.93 -12.97
N ALA A 32 3.33 2.58 -14.21
CA ALA A 32 3.52 3.44 -15.38
C ALA A 32 2.21 4.19 -15.76
N PRO A 33 2.27 5.31 -16.50
CA PRO A 33 1.07 6.01 -16.96
C PRO A 33 0.09 5.08 -17.68
N GLY A 34 -1.18 5.12 -17.26
CA GLY A 34 -2.23 4.24 -17.76
C GLY A 34 -2.48 3.00 -16.90
N ASP A 35 -1.52 2.63 -16.03
CA ASP A 35 -1.72 1.53 -15.08
C ASP A 35 -2.83 1.88 -14.08
N LYS A 36 -3.63 0.86 -13.76
CA LYS A 36 -4.65 0.90 -12.71
C LYS A 36 -4.34 -0.19 -11.71
N ALA A 37 -4.53 0.09 -10.44
CA ALA A 37 -4.27 -0.89 -9.39
C ALA A 37 -5.37 -0.91 -8.33
N VAL A 38 -5.65 -2.09 -7.81
CA VAL A 38 -6.48 -2.32 -6.63
C VAL A 38 -5.61 -2.90 -5.55
N SER A 39 -5.72 -2.36 -4.33
CA SER A 39 -5.07 -2.98 -3.16
C SER A 39 -6.09 -3.35 -2.11
N ILE A 40 -5.91 -4.51 -1.49
CA ILE A 40 -6.67 -4.96 -0.32
C ILE A 40 -5.68 -5.45 0.73
N GLY A 41 -5.84 -4.97 1.96
CA GLY A 41 -4.88 -5.26 3.02
C GLY A 41 -5.50 -5.33 4.39
N PHE A 42 -4.65 -5.80 5.31
CA PHE A 42 -4.90 -5.80 6.74
C PHE A 42 -4.40 -4.48 7.34
N GLU A 43 -5.31 -3.73 7.94
CA GLU A 43 -5.02 -2.49 8.65
C GLU A 43 -4.74 -2.80 10.12
N PHE A 44 -3.70 -2.16 10.68
CA PHE A 44 -3.38 -2.29 12.10
C PHE A 44 -4.30 -1.41 12.96
N PRO A 45 -4.80 -1.89 14.13
CA PRO A 45 -4.47 -3.15 14.80
C PRO A 45 -5.22 -4.39 14.29
N VAL A 46 -6.52 -4.30 14.04
CA VAL A 46 -7.32 -5.37 13.43
C VAL A 46 -8.34 -4.75 12.51
N GLY A 47 -8.07 -4.75 11.22
CA GLY A 47 -8.91 -4.08 10.25
C GLY A 47 -8.68 -4.53 8.81
N ALA A 48 -9.46 -3.94 7.91
CA ALA A 48 -9.32 -4.12 6.49
C ALA A 48 -9.30 -2.75 5.80
N ILE A 49 -8.45 -2.62 4.80
CA ILE A 49 -8.36 -1.42 3.96
C ILE A 49 -8.34 -1.83 2.50
N GLY A 50 -9.02 -1.04 1.68
CA GLY A 50 -9.03 -1.14 0.24
C GLY A 50 -8.56 0.16 -0.41
N SER A 51 -7.99 0.06 -1.60
CA SER A 51 -7.73 1.22 -2.43
C SER A 51 -7.84 0.92 -3.92
N TYR A 52 -8.06 1.97 -4.69
CA TYR A 52 -8.00 1.98 -6.14
C TYR A 52 -7.11 3.15 -6.58
N GLU A 53 -6.18 2.88 -7.47
CA GLU A 53 -5.23 3.85 -8.00
C GLU A 53 -5.25 3.88 -9.53
N MET A 54 -5.10 5.08 -10.07
CA MET A 54 -4.89 5.32 -11.49
C MET A 54 -3.66 6.18 -11.68
N VAL A 55 -2.66 5.67 -12.39
CA VAL A 55 -1.44 6.41 -12.73
C VAL A 55 -1.73 7.27 -13.97
N LEU A 56 -1.58 8.58 -13.82
CA LEU A 56 -2.03 9.57 -14.80
C LEU A 56 -0.91 10.01 -15.74
N GLY A 57 0.30 10.14 -15.21
CA GLY A 57 1.40 10.69 -15.98
C GLY A 57 2.75 10.42 -15.35
N LYS A 58 3.78 10.96 -15.99
CA LYS A 58 5.17 10.86 -15.54
C LYS A 58 5.90 12.17 -15.78
N PHE A 59 6.97 12.39 -15.02
CA PHE A 59 7.94 13.46 -15.22
C PHE A 59 9.31 12.99 -14.75
N GLU A 60 10.34 13.75 -15.07
CA GLU A 60 11.72 13.43 -14.69
C GLU A 60 12.24 14.49 -13.72
N VAL A 61 12.96 14.04 -12.69
CA VAL A 61 13.70 14.91 -11.78
C VAL A 61 15.13 14.42 -11.74
N ALA A 62 16.07 15.23 -12.22
CA ALA A 62 17.47 14.85 -12.33
C ALA A 62 17.65 13.48 -13.02
N GLU A 63 16.97 13.30 -14.17
CA GLU A 63 16.96 12.06 -14.97
C GLU A 63 16.26 10.84 -14.32
N LEU A 64 15.73 10.97 -13.10
CA LEU A 64 14.96 9.91 -12.45
C LEU A 64 13.49 9.96 -12.91
N PRO A 65 12.97 8.88 -13.52
CA PRO A 65 11.57 8.81 -13.93
C PRO A 65 10.68 8.64 -12.69
N LEU A 66 9.77 9.59 -12.50
CA LEU A 66 8.72 9.54 -11.50
C LEU A 66 7.37 9.44 -12.20
N SER A 67 6.45 8.64 -11.67
CA SER A 67 5.06 8.62 -12.10
C SER A 67 4.15 9.20 -11.03
N TYR A 68 3.04 9.81 -11.45
CA TYR A 68 2.06 10.36 -10.55
C TYR A 68 0.65 9.91 -10.91
N GLY A 69 -0.19 9.83 -9.89
CA GLY A 69 -1.53 9.29 -10.02
C GLY A 69 -2.51 9.89 -9.03
N VAL A 70 -3.70 9.28 -9.01
CA VAL A 70 -4.72 9.53 -8.00
C VAL A 70 -5.15 8.20 -7.41
N LYS A 71 -5.30 8.18 -6.09
CA LYS A 71 -5.67 7.00 -5.31
C LYS A 71 -6.82 7.31 -4.39
N ALA A 72 -7.90 6.54 -4.49
CA ALA A 72 -8.96 6.49 -3.50
C ALA A 72 -8.70 5.31 -2.56
N LEU A 73 -8.93 5.51 -1.27
CA LEU A 73 -8.68 4.51 -0.25
C LEU A 73 -9.72 4.61 0.86
N GLY A 74 -9.99 3.48 1.51
CA GLY A 74 -10.90 3.45 2.63
C GLY A 74 -10.82 2.13 3.38
N GLY A 75 -11.08 2.19 4.67
CA GLY A 75 -10.86 1.08 5.57
C GLY A 75 -11.62 1.20 6.88
N ALA A 76 -11.53 0.15 7.68
CA ALA A 76 -12.01 0.15 9.04
C ALA A 76 -11.14 -0.78 9.89
N SER A 77 -10.82 -0.32 11.10
CA SER A 77 -10.06 -1.06 12.10
C SER A 77 -10.72 -0.99 13.48
N PHE A 78 -10.63 -2.08 14.23
CA PHE A 78 -11.16 -2.19 15.58
C PHE A 78 -10.09 -1.85 16.60
N TRP A 79 -10.42 -0.92 17.48
CA TRP A 79 -9.61 -0.50 18.61
C TRP A 79 -10.32 -0.91 19.92
N GLY A 80 -9.59 -1.00 21.03
CA GLY A 80 -10.11 -1.55 22.29
C GLY A 80 -11.41 -0.89 22.80
N ASP A 81 -11.66 0.34 22.38
CA ASP A 81 -12.76 1.24 22.74
C ASP A 81 -13.75 1.50 21.59
N GLY A 82 -13.52 0.98 20.38
CA GLY A 82 -14.41 1.27 19.25
C GLY A 82 -13.96 0.76 17.89
N MET A 83 -14.57 1.30 16.85
CA MET A 83 -14.22 1.07 15.46
C MET A 83 -13.83 2.40 14.82
N ARG A 84 -12.60 2.46 14.33
CA ARG A 84 -12.11 3.50 13.44
C ARG A 84 -12.52 3.15 12.01
N TRP A 85 -13.04 4.10 11.26
CA TRP A 85 -13.27 3.94 9.83
C TRP A 85 -12.75 5.16 9.10
N GLU A 86 -12.44 4.99 7.83
CA GLU A 86 -11.76 6.04 7.10
C GLU A 86 -12.01 5.94 5.60
N VAL A 87 -12.06 7.10 4.93
CA VAL A 87 -12.18 7.20 3.47
C VAL A 87 -11.49 8.47 3.00
N GLY A 88 -10.73 8.37 1.90
CA GLY A 88 -9.99 9.51 1.38
C GLY A 88 -9.55 9.34 -0.06
N ALA A 89 -9.06 10.44 -0.62
CA ALA A 89 -8.43 10.47 -1.92
C ALA A 89 -7.12 11.26 -1.84
N VAL A 90 -6.07 10.75 -2.48
CA VAL A 90 -4.74 11.36 -2.51
C VAL A 90 -4.21 11.42 -3.94
N GLY A 91 -3.48 12.47 -4.26
CA GLY A 91 -2.53 12.42 -5.37
C GLY A 91 -1.32 11.61 -4.95
N THR A 92 -0.81 10.75 -5.81
CA THR A 92 0.34 9.88 -5.53
C THR A 92 1.52 10.22 -6.41
N LEU A 93 2.72 9.98 -5.88
CA LEU A 93 3.99 10.05 -6.57
C LEU A 93 4.72 8.73 -6.32
N HIS A 94 5.22 8.11 -7.38
CA HIS A 94 5.88 6.82 -7.37
C HIS A 94 7.30 6.93 -7.89
N PHE A 95 8.18 6.17 -7.25
CA PHE A 95 9.58 6.02 -7.58
C PHE A 95 9.90 4.52 -7.61
N SER A 96 10.27 4.01 -8.78
CA SER A 96 10.71 2.63 -8.89
C SER A 96 12.23 2.57 -8.78
N TRP A 97 12.72 1.66 -7.94
CA TRP A 97 14.14 1.44 -7.78
C TRP A 97 14.80 0.80 -9.01
N ALA A 98 14.02 0.33 -9.99
CA ALA A 98 14.54 -0.15 -11.28
C ALA A 98 15.20 0.95 -12.12
N CYS A 99 14.98 2.23 -11.80
CA CYS A 99 15.63 3.32 -12.52
C CYS A 99 17.08 3.59 -12.06
N ILE A 100 17.54 2.92 -11.01
CA ILE A 100 18.91 3.03 -10.50
C ILE A 100 19.71 1.82 -10.96
N ASP A 101 20.93 2.06 -11.45
CA ASP A 101 21.90 1.00 -11.71
C ASP A 101 22.38 0.40 -10.38
N LEU A 102 21.81 -0.73 -10.01
CA LEU A 102 22.11 -1.44 -8.76
C LEU A 102 23.04 -2.62 -9.04
N PRO A 103 24.00 -2.90 -8.13
CA PRO A 103 24.81 -4.11 -8.19
C PRO A 103 23.98 -5.37 -8.37
N GLU A 104 24.51 -6.36 -9.09
CA GLU A 104 23.78 -7.60 -9.43
C GLU A 104 23.24 -8.32 -8.19
N ASN A 105 23.93 -8.29 -7.04
CA ASN A 105 23.46 -8.89 -5.80
C ASN A 105 22.26 -8.17 -5.15
N LEU A 106 21.88 -7.00 -5.65
CA LEU A 106 20.74 -6.19 -5.24
C LEU A 106 19.63 -6.14 -6.30
N TRP A 107 19.68 -7.02 -7.32
CA TRP A 107 18.72 -7.03 -8.42
C TRP A 107 17.24 -7.06 -7.96
N TRP A 108 16.95 -7.73 -6.83
CA TRP A 108 15.59 -7.83 -6.28
C TRP A 108 15.00 -6.47 -5.86
N ILE A 109 15.85 -5.49 -5.53
CA ILE A 109 15.42 -4.13 -5.17
C ILE A 109 14.74 -3.46 -6.37
N GLN A 110 15.11 -3.80 -7.61
CA GLN A 110 14.51 -3.21 -8.80
C GLN A 110 13.00 -3.49 -8.92
N ASN A 111 12.48 -4.48 -8.19
CA ASN A 111 11.04 -4.75 -8.11
C ASN A 111 10.32 -4.00 -6.97
N ILE A 112 11.00 -3.04 -6.33
CA ILE A 112 10.41 -2.15 -5.33
C ILE A 112 9.95 -0.86 -6.01
N ASP A 113 8.70 -0.50 -5.73
CA ASP A 113 8.12 0.81 -6.00
C ASP A 113 7.88 1.51 -4.67
N THR A 114 8.46 2.69 -4.47
CA THR A 114 8.23 3.53 -3.29
C THR A 114 7.30 4.66 -3.68
N PHE A 115 6.27 4.89 -2.86
CA PHE A 115 5.30 5.93 -3.15
C PHE A 115 5.02 6.82 -1.95
N VAL A 116 4.59 8.04 -2.26
CA VAL A 116 4.02 8.99 -1.30
C VAL A 116 2.76 9.58 -1.90
N GLY A 117 1.84 10.01 -1.04
CA GLY A 117 0.60 10.62 -1.46
C GLY A 117 0.07 11.59 -0.43
N LEU A 118 -0.59 12.63 -0.94
CA LEU A 118 -1.18 13.70 -0.17
C LEU A 118 -2.56 14.04 -0.74
N GLY A 119 -3.51 14.31 0.13
CA GLY A 119 -4.85 14.70 -0.28
C GLY A 119 -5.76 14.96 0.92
N PHE A 120 -7.00 14.51 0.81
CA PHE A 120 -8.04 14.81 1.78
C PHE A 120 -8.94 13.60 2.03
N GLY A 121 -9.45 13.49 3.24
CA GLY A 121 -10.41 12.45 3.58
C GLY A 121 -11.08 12.70 4.92
N VAL A 122 -11.78 11.68 5.39
CA VAL A 122 -12.53 11.68 6.64
C VAL A 122 -12.16 10.44 7.43
N VAL A 123 -11.78 10.65 8.69
CA VAL A 123 -11.63 9.57 9.67
C VAL A 123 -12.78 9.69 10.66
N GLY A 124 -13.48 8.60 10.91
CA GLY A 124 -14.51 8.55 11.93
C GLY A 124 -14.23 7.50 12.99
N TRP A 125 -14.82 7.74 14.16
CA TRP A 125 -14.72 6.88 15.32
C TRP A 125 -16.10 6.53 15.85
N ASN A 126 -16.42 5.23 15.89
CA ASN A 126 -17.61 4.72 16.54
C ASN A 126 -17.21 4.04 17.86
N TYR A 127 -17.63 4.60 18.99
CA TYR A 127 -17.35 4.00 20.30
C TYR A 127 -18.22 2.75 20.53
N LYS A 128 -17.74 1.85 21.38
CA LYS A 128 -18.56 0.75 21.92
C LYS A 128 -19.80 1.30 22.63
N GLN A 129 -20.91 0.55 22.58
CA GLN A 129 -22.18 0.96 23.18
C GLN A 129 -22.02 1.33 24.66
N GLU A 130 -21.25 0.57 25.43
CA GLU A 130 -20.98 0.85 26.85
C GLU A 130 -20.38 2.24 27.11
N LEU A 131 -19.52 2.72 26.20
CA LEU A 131 -18.93 4.07 26.30
C LEU A 131 -19.93 5.14 25.84
N VAL A 132 -20.74 4.83 24.83
CA VAL A 132 -21.82 5.72 24.38
C VAL A 132 -22.84 5.93 25.49
N ASP A 133 -23.19 4.87 26.23
CA ASP A 133 -24.08 4.92 27.39
C ASP A 133 -23.49 5.77 28.54
N LEU A 134 -22.15 5.85 28.63
CA LEU A 134 -21.41 6.75 29.53
C LEU A 134 -21.29 8.19 28.99
N GLY A 135 -21.95 8.51 27.87
CA GLY A 135 -22.00 9.84 27.28
C GLY A 135 -20.95 10.12 26.21
N TRP A 136 -20.14 9.13 25.81
CA TRP A 136 -19.21 9.31 24.70
C TRP A 136 -19.97 9.44 23.38
N LYS A 137 -19.46 10.29 22.48
CA LYS A 137 -20.10 10.56 21.18
C LYS A 137 -19.20 10.11 20.07
N ASN A 138 -19.77 9.47 19.05
CA ASN A 138 -19.05 9.16 17.82
C ASN A 138 -18.49 10.44 17.20
N GLN A 139 -17.30 10.33 16.62
CA GLN A 139 -16.53 11.47 16.13
C GLN A 139 -16.24 11.34 14.64
N MET A 140 -16.11 12.48 13.97
CA MET A 140 -15.71 12.57 12.57
C MET A 140 -14.71 13.71 12.40
N PHE A 141 -13.63 13.42 11.70
CA PHE A 141 -12.49 14.30 11.51
C PHE A 141 -12.18 14.38 10.00
N PRO A 142 -12.74 15.37 9.29
CA PRO A 142 -12.29 15.69 7.94
C PRO A 142 -10.92 16.37 8.02
N GLY A 143 -10.03 16.09 7.07
CA GLY A 143 -8.73 16.73 7.07
C GLY A 143 -7.77 16.24 6.00
N LEU A 144 -6.54 16.75 6.13
CA LEU A 144 -5.42 16.32 5.30
C LEU A 144 -5.18 14.83 5.48
N TRP A 145 -4.98 14.17 4.34
CA TRP A 145 -4.65 12.76 4.26
C TRP A 145 -3.29 12.60 3.65
N TYR A 146 -2.46 11.73 4.24
CA TYR A 146 -1.23 11.29 3.63
C TYR A 146 -1.09 9.78 3.71
N SER A 147 -0.44 9.21 2.70
CA SER A 147 -0.11 7.79 2.63
C SER A 147 1.27 7.66 1.99
N GLY A 148 2.11 6.79 2.52
CA GLY A 148 3.41 6.52 1.93
C GLY A 148 3.83 5.11 2.24
N GLY A 149 4.62 4.51 1.37
CA GLY A 149 4.92 3.09 1.49
C GLY A 149 5.84 2.57 0.41
N SER A 150 5.94 1.25 0.38
CA SER A 150 6.64 0.54 -0.68
C SER A 150 5.89 -0.72 -1.08
N THR A 151 5.94 -1.00 -2.37
CA THR A 151 5.28 -2.12 -3.02
C THR A 151 6.34 -2.98 -3.68
N TYR A 152 6.39 -4.25 -3.32
CA TYR A 152 7.31 -5.24 -3.90
C TYR A 152 6.57 -6.11 -4.92
N HIS A 153 6.95 -6.00 -6.19
CA HIS A 153 6.38 -6.75 -7.30
C HIS A 153 7.05 -8.12 -7.42
N PHE A 154 6.26 -9.17 -7.27
CA PHE A 154 6.71 -10.54 -7.55
C PHE A 154 6.16 -11.09 -8.86
N LYS A 155 5.24 -10.35 -9.50
CA LYS A 155 4.82 -10.49 -10.91
C LYS A 155 4.51 -9.10 -11.48
N GLU A 156 4.40 -9.01 -12.80
CA GLU A 156 4.03 -7.76 -13.50
C GLU A 156 2.75 -7.12 -12.95
N ASN A 157 1.77 -7.93 -12.55
CA ASN A 157 0.46 -7.48 -12.09
C ASN A 157 0.15 -7.80 -10.63
N LEU A 158 1.12 -8.30 -9.85
CA LEU A 158 0.88 -8.74 -8.49
C LEU A 158 2.03 -8.37 -7.57
N ALA A 159 1.69 -7.68 -6.49
CA ALA A 159 2.66 -7.15 -5.55
C ALA A 159 2.15 -7.17 -4.11
N ILE A 160 3.06 -7.04 -3.16
CA ILE A 160 2.75 -6.83 -1.74
C ILE A 160 3.10 -5.39 -1.38
N THR A 161 2.20 -4.70 -0.70
CA THR A 161 2.32 -3.30 -0.31
C THR A 161 2.43 -3.18 1.20
N PHE A 162 3.39 -2.39 1.65
CA PHE A 162 3.53 -1.92 3.02
C PHE A 162 3.34 -0.41 2.99
N ALA A 163 2.29 0.07 3.64
CA ALA A 163 1.98 1.49 3.66
C ALA A 163 1.71 1.98 5.08
N GLY A 164 2.09 3.21 5.33
CA GLY A 164 1.79 3.97 6.53
C GLY A 164 1.19 5.33 6.17
N GLY A 165 0.72 6.05 7.18
CA GLY A 165 0.06 7.34 7.01
C GLY A 165 -1.02 7.53 8.06
N ASN A 166 -2.14 8.12 7.65
CA ASN A 166 -3.38 8.08 8.45
C ASN A 166 -3.83 6.62 8.70
N ALA A 167 -3.58 5.73 7.73
CA ALA A 167 -3.77 4.29 7.81
C ALA A 167 -2.43 3.58 7.66
N SER A 168 -2.20 2.54 8.47
CA SER A 168 -1.03 1.66 8.31
C SER A 168 -1.48 0.24 8.00
N PHE A 169 -1.00 -0.32 6.90
CA PHE A 169 -1.43 -1.63 6.42
C PHE A 169 -0.36 -2.42 5.67
N ILE A 170 -0.56 -3.73 5.66
CA ILE A 170 0.07 -4.68 4.73
C ILE A 170 -1.00 -5.23 3.81
N GLY A 171 -0.79 -5.22 2.50
CA GLY A 171 -1.82 -5.63 1.55
C GLY A 171 -1.28 -6.20 0.26
N LEU A 172 -2.17 -6.85 -0.50
CA LEU A 172 -1.89 -7.27 -1.87
C LEU A 172 -2.34 -6.17 -2.82
N LEU A 173 -1.48 -5.85 -3.79
CA LEU A 173 -1.77 -4.96 -4.90
C LEU A 173 -1.91 -5.80 -6.18
N ILE A 174 -2.99 -5.57 -6.92
CA ILE A 174 -3.28 -6.18 -8.22
C ILE A 174 -3.34 -5.07 -9.26
N LYS A 175 -2.49 -5.15 -10.27
CA LYS A 175 -2.54 -4.27 -11.45
C LYS A 175 -3.56 -4.81 -12.46
N LEU A 176 -4.40 -3.93 -13.01
CA LEU A 176 -5.51 -4.25 -13.91
C LEU A 176 -5.13 -4.11 -15.39
#